data_AF-A0A818RYJ7-F1
#
_entry.id   AF-A0A818RYJ7-F1
#
_cell.length_a   1.000
_cell.length_b   1.000
_cell.length_c   1.000
_cell.angle_alpha   90.00
_cell.angle_beta   90.00
_cell.angle_gamma   90.00
#
_symmetry.space_group_name_H-M   'P 1'
#
loop_
_entity.id
_entity.type
_entity.pdbx_description
1 polymer ?
#
loop_
_entity_poly.entity_id
_entity_poly.type
_entity_poly.pdbx_seq_one_letter_code
_entity_poly.pdbx_strand_id
1 'polypeptide(L)'
;MKKKMIRRNTKSNRTVEIIDLSKDNDDAKQEFFIHNHRQSSTFHYNYNIRIDIKIPSKTTRTTNINKELSLSNDHYINKKKLNLMINKYLIIDCIKGLKMLPNDSIQCIITSPPYNKLGLRQGRPYSGQIIYDTYDDNMNEIEYQKWQCKLLNEINRVLTPSGSLFYNHKDRRYSHCDYPPEQFILQSKLKLYQTIIWDRGSTPNQNNSYFRPNHEKIFWLTKSSSSLSSSPKYYRDRLPEYFKNSIWKIKPDRTNKHPAPFPSIIPEICILSTTDENDIVLDPFAGSGSTLIAANNLKRSFIGFDISKKYQNMFKQRLTNSNDKIHLWEEMFTVEKILDRRIKNGSIEYLLKWKGFNNDQNTWETENNLDCPDLLEQFKTSLKKYKKKKYSSSNKKSLVKMSSPNSHANKRKSSSSTSSTEEETNRRMVKRHCQYMVTSSSNNDDD
;
A
#
# COMPACT_ATOMS: atom_id res chain seq x y z
N MET A 1 -55.87 -12.26 4.80
CA MET A 1 -56.13 -13.38 3.87
C MET A 1 -55.58 -13.07 2.47
N LYS A 2 -54.60 -13.83 1.98
CA LYS A 2 -54.47 -14.31 0.57
C LYS A 2 -53.12 -15.03 0.42
N LYS A 3 -53.14 -16.36 0.31
CA LYS A 3 -51.95 -17.17 -0.06
C LYS A 3 -51.75 -17.09 -1.58
N LYS A 4 -50.50 -17.08 -2.04
CA LYS A 4 -50.14 -17.68 -3.33
C LYS A 4 -48.83 -18.44 -3.18
N MET A 5 -48.88 -19.74 -3.43
CA MET A 5 -47.72 -20.64 -3.45
C MET A 5 -46.83 -20.36 -4.66
N ILE A 6 -45.53 -20.69 -4.55
CA ILE A 6 -44.87 -21.64 -5.47
C ILE A 6 -43.67 -22.32 -4.79
N ARG A 7 -43.65 -23.65 -4.93
CA ARG A 7 -42.59 -24.67 -4.74
C ARG A 7 -41.35 -24.36 -3.87
N ARG A 8 -41.20 -25.16 -2.81
CA ARG A 8 -39.90 -25.56 -2.24
C ARG A 8 -39.21 -26.57 -3.16
N ASN A 9 -37.88 -26.51 -3.26
CA ASN A 9 -37.04 -27.68 -3.55
C ASN A 9 -35.81 -27.65 -2.63
N THR A 10 -35.19 -28.81 -2.37
CA THR A 10 -34.44 -29.07 -1.14
C THR A 10 -32.91 -28.97 -1.28
N LYS A 11 -32.29 -28.11 -0.46
CA LYS A 11 -31.00 -28.31 0.28
C LYS A 11 -30.46 -26.95 0.76
N SER A 12 -30.35 -26.78 2.09
CA SER A 12 -29.74 -25.68 2.87
C SER A 12 -30.73 -25.02 3.83
N ASN A 13 -30.65 -25.35 5.12
CA ASN A 13 -31.41 -24.68 6.19
C ASN A 13 -30.68 -23.39 6.60
N ARG A 14 -30.84 -22.32 5.80
CA ARG A 14 -30.58 -20.94 6.22
C ARG A 14 -31.69 -20.02 5.74
N THR A 15 -32.70 -19.82 6.58
CA THR A 15 -33.60 -18.66 6.48
C THR A 15 -32.83 -17.42 6.93
N VAL A 16 -32.73 -16.42 6.06
CA VAL A 16 -32.27 -15.08 6.44
C VAL A 16 -33.51 -14.27 6.80
N GLU A 17 -33.73 -14.01 8.08
CA GLU A 17 -34.64 -12.95 8.51
C GLU A 17 -33.92 -11.60 8.35
N ILE A 18 -34.50 -10.73 7.54
CA ILE A 18 -34.14 -9.31 7.49
C ILE A 18 -35.16 -8.60 8.38
N ILE A 19 -34.75 -8.24 9.59
CA ILE A 19 -35.57 -7.41 10.49
C ILE A 19 -35.26 -5.95 10.15
N ASP A 20 -36.22 -5.29 9.50
CA ASP A 20 -36.21 -3.84 9.29
C ASP A 20 -36.75 -3.16 10.56
N LEU A 21 -35.87 -2.49 11.31
CA LEU A 21 -36.21 -1.75 12.53
C LEU A 21 -36.49 -0.26 12.27
N SER A 22 -36.75 0.14 11.01
CA SER A 22 -37.02 1.54 10.66
C SER A 22 -38.50 1.94 10.66
N LYS A 23 -39.41 1.01 11.00
CA LYS A 23 -40.86 1.26 11.11
C LYS A 23 -41.50 0.45 12.23
N ASP A 24 -41.62 1.08 13.39
CA ASP A 24 -42.85 1.06 14.18
C ASP A 24 -42.95 2.37 14.96
N ASN A 25 -44.19 2.82 15.18
CA ASN A 25 -44.52 4.18 15.63
C ASN A 25 -44.38 4.37 17.15
N ASP A 26 -44.63 5.63 17.53
CA ASP A 26 -44.82 6.19 18.88
C ASP A 26 -45.50 5.30 19.94
N ASP A 27 -45.35 5.75 21.21
CA ASP A 27 -45.89 5.18 22.45
C ASP A 27 -45.15 3.99 23.10
N ALA A 28 -43.88 4.24 23.46
CA ALA A 28 -43.22 3.53 24.57
C ALA A 28 -42.43 4.51 25.47
N LYS A 29 -43.12 5.23 26.37
CA LYS A 29 -42.46 5.98 27.44
C LYS A 29 -41.77 5.02 28.41
N GLN A 30 -40.44 5.11 28.53
CA GLN A 30 -39.72 4.72 29.74
C GLN A 30 -38.93 5.92 30.26
N GLU A 31 -39.56 6.67 31.15
CA GLU A 31 -38.91 7.69 31.96
C GLU A 31 -37.94 7.01 32.95
N PHE A 32 -36.68 7.45 32.97
CA PHE A 32 -35.77 7.15 34.07
C PHE A 32 -35.35 8.46 34.73
N PHE A 33 -35.69 8.59 36.01
CA PHE A 33 -35.51 9.80 36.80
C PHE A 33 -34.03 10.15 36.98
N ILE A 34 -33.67 11.41 36.71
CA ILE A 34 -32.39 11.99 37.11
C ILE A 34 -32.58 12.66 38.47
N HIS A 35 -31.99 12.10 39.53
CA HIS A 35 -31.81 12.81 40.79
C HIS A 35 -30.43 13.48 40.78
N ASN A 36 -30.43 14.80 40.70
CA ASN A 36 -29.22 15.62 40.58
C ASN A 36 -28.89 16.23 41.96
N HIS A 37 -27.76 15.85 42.57
CA HIS A 37 -27.22 16.60 43.69
C HIS A 37 -25.69 16.76 43.63
N ARG A 38 -25.29 18.02 43.43
CA ARG A 38 -23.96 18.63 43.63
C ARG A 38 -22.88 18.37 42.58
N GLN A 39 -21.97 19.34 42.52
CA GLN A 39 -21.06 19.64 41.42
C GLN A 39 -19.71 18.93 41.56
N SER A 40 -19.17 18.36 40.48
CA SER A 40 -17.92 18.81 39.82
C SER A 40 -17.41 17.77 38.79
N SER A 41 -16.74 18.27 37.74
CA SER A 41 -15.74 17.64 36.85
C SER A 41 -15.84 16.16 36.39
N THR A 42 -15.52 15.96 35.09
CA THR A 42 -15.16 14.72 34.37
C THR A 42 -16.22 13.61 34.17
N PHE A 43 -16.93 13.69 33.03
CA PHE A 43 -17.77 12.59 32.51
C PHE A 43 -16.94 11.42 31.95
N HIS A 44 -16.91 10.30 32.68
CA HIS A 44 -16.48 9.00 32.17
C HIS A 44 -17.67 8.22 31.59
N TYR A 45 -17.73 8.06 30.26
CA TYR A 45 -18.71 7.17 29.62
C TYR A 45 -18.28 5.69 29.73
N ASN A 46 -18.65 5.04 30.84
CA ASN A 46 -18.52 3.60 31.01
C ASN A 46 -19.73 2.85 30.41
N TYR A 47 -19.60 2.41 29.16
CA TYR A 47 -20.52 1.45 28.55
C TYR A 47 -20.25 0.04 29.08
N ASN A 48 -20.90 -0.33 30.19
CA ASN A 48 -20.88 -1.69 30.73
C ASN A 48 -21.83 -2.60 29.92
N ILE A 49 -21.30 -3.28 28.90
CA ILE A 49 -22.03 -4.35 28.21
C ILE A 49 -22.05 -5.59 29.12
N ARG A 50 -23.20 -5.86 29.75
CA ARG A 50 -23.43 -7.07 30.54
C ARG A 50 -24.03 -8.16 29.63
N ILE A 51 -23.40 -9.33 29.58
CA ILE A 51 -23.87 -10.49 28.80
C ILE A 51 -24.10 -11.64 29.78
N ASP A 52 -25.35 -11.88 30.16
CA ASP A 52 -25.71 -12.99 31.03
C ASP A 52 -25.90 -14.28 30.21
N ILE A 53 -25.21 -15.35 30.60
CA ILE A 53 -25.27 -16.67 29.95
C ILE A 53 -25.74 -17.68 31.00
N LYS A 54 -26.96 -18.22 30.84
CA LYS A 54 -27.43 -19.37 31.64
C LYS A 54 -26.79 -20.67 31.13
N ILE A 55 -26.23 -21.45 32.05
CA ILE A 55 -25.67 -22.79 31.77
C ILE A 55 -26.35 -23.81 32.72
N PRO A 56 -26.77 -25.00 32.25
CA PRO A 56 -27.33 -26.04 33.12
C PRO A 56 -26.25 -26.70 33.99
N SER A 57 -26.53 -26.92 35.26
CA SER A 57 -25.61 -27.57 36.20
C SER A 57 -25.63 -29.10 36.07
N LYS A 58 -24.43 -29.71 35.97
CA LYS A 58 -24.17 -31.10 36.38
C LYS A 58 -22.84 -31.18 37.13
N THR A 59 -22.78 -32.10 38.08
CA THR A 59 -21.88 -32.06 39.24
C THR A 59 -20.63 -32.95 39.11
N THR A 60 -19.63 -32.70 39.96
CA THR A 60 -18.53 -33.61 40.38
C THR A 60 -17.50 -34.10 39.34
N ARG A 61 -16.34 -33.43 39.25
CA ARG A 61 -15.05 -33.90 39.84
C ARG A 61 -13.97 -32.81 39.71
N THR A 62 -13.81 -32.00 40.75
CA THR A 62 -12.84 -30.90 40.88
C THR A 62 -11.46 -31.48 41.23
N THR A 63 -10.37 -31.26 40.49
CA THR A 63 -9.69 -29.95 40.36
C THR A 63 -9.02 -29.67 39.00
N ASN A 64 -8.66 -30.68 38.19
CA ASN A 64 -8.02 -30.44 36.88
C ASN A 64 -9.00 -30.00 35.78
N ILE A 65 -10.20 -30.59 35.77
CA ILE A 65 -11.26 -30.33 34.78
C ILE A 65 -11.66 -28.83 34.75
N ASN A 66 -11.62 -28.13 35.89
CA ASN A 66 -11.98 -26.71 35.95
C ASN A 66 -11.01 -25.80 35.16
N LYS A 67 -9.71 -26.15 35.10
CA LYS A 67 -8.70 -25.34 34.41
C LYS A 67 -8.77 -25.54 32.90
N GLU A 68 -9.03 -26.77 32.45
CA GLU A 68 -9.29 -27.06 31.03
C GLU A 68 -10.63 -26.48 30.58
N LEU A 69 -11.69 -26.57 31.39
CA LEU A 69 -12.98 -25.93 31.11
C LEU A 69 -12.84 -24.40 31.03
N SER A 70 -12.15 -23.75 31.97
CA SER A 70 -11.95 -22.29 31.92
C SER A 70 -11.17 -21.87 30.67
N LEU A 71 -10.08 -22.57 30.33
CA LEU A 71 -9.30 -22.31 29.12
C LEU A 71 -10.12 -22.57 27.84
N SER A 72 -10.96 -23.60 27.81
CA SER A 72 -11.86 -23.86 26.68
C SER A 72 -12.94 -22.80 26.53
N ASN A 73 -13.48 -22.30 27.64
CA ASN A 73 -14.50 -21.25 27.68
C ASN A 73 -13.92 -19.90 27.22
N ASP A 74 -12.75 -19.52 27.73
CA ASP A 74 -12.06 -18.30 27.30
C ASP A 74 -11.68 -18.37 25.82
N HIS A 75 -11.14 -19.50 25.35
CA HIS A 75 -10.86 -19.71 23.92
C HIS A 75 -12.14 -19.62 23.06
N TYR A 76 -13.23 -20.26 23.49
CA TYR A 76 -14.52 -20.21 22.79
C TYR A 76 -15.11 -18.80 22.74
N ILE A 77 -15.09 -18.07 23.86
CA ILE A 77 -15.56 -16.69 23.96
C ILE A 77 -14.72 -15.77 23.07
N ASN A 78 -13.39 -15.91 23.10
CA ASN A 78 -12.47 -15.12 22.27
C ASN A 78 -12.66 -15.41 20.77
N LYS A 79 -12.84 -16.67 20.38
CA LYS A 79 -13.17 -17.06 19.00
C LYS A 79 -14.53 -16.52 18.56
N LYS A 80 -15.55 -16.54 19.43
CA LYS A 80 -16.87 -15.97 19.16
C LYS A 80 -16.83 -14.45 19.00
N LYS A 81 -16.06 -13.74 19.84
CA LYS A 81 -15.81 -12.29 19.72
C LYS A 81 -15.12 -11.95 18.40
N LEU A 82 -14.04 -12.65 18.06
CA LEU A 82 -13.33 -12.45 16.79
C LEU A 82 -14.25 -12.65 15.57
N ASN A 83 -15.04 -13.72 15.56
CA ASN A 83 -16.01 -14.00 14.49
C ASN A 83 -17.07 -12.91 14.30
N LEU A 84 -17.43 -12.17 15.35
CA LEU A 84 -18.35 -11.02 15.25
C LEU A 84 -17.70 -9.77 14.64
N MET A 85 -16.36 -9.68 14.70
CA MET A 85 -15.56 -8.56 14.19
C MET A 85 -15.07 -8.79 12.74
N ILE A 86 -15.03 -10.04 12.27
CA ILE A 86 -14.64 -10.38 10.89
C ILE A 86 -15.56 -9.70 9.86
N ASN A 87 -14.93 -9.11 8.85
CA ASN A 87 -15.52 -8.30 7.78
C ASN A 87 -16.33 -7.11 8.30
N LYS A 88 -15.84 -6.47 9.37
CA LYS A 88 -16.43 -5.25 9.97
C LYS A 88 -15.46 -4.09 10.00
N TYR A 89 -16.03 -2.90 9.84
CA TYR A 89 -15.43 -1.62 10.23
C TYR A 89 -16.13 -1.15 11.50
N LEU A 90 -15.40 -1.08 12.61
CA LEU A 90 -15.91 -0.66 13.92
C LEU A 90 -15.50 0.78 14.20
N ILE A 91 -16.41 1.56 14.80
CA ILE A 91 -16.12 2.93 15.23
C ILE A 91 -15.58 2.84 16.65
N ILE A 92 -14.26 2.80 16.78
CA ILE A 92 -13.57 2.53 18.03
C ILE A 92 -12.13 3.07 18.00
N ASP A 93 -11.63 3.48 19.17
CA ASP A 93 -10.20 3.74 19.35
C ASP A 93 -9.36 2.51 19.01
N CYS A 94 -8.24 2.73 18.32
CA CYS A 94 -7.32 1.70 17.86
C CYS A 94 -6.83 0.75 18.99
N ILE A 95 -6.45 1.30 20.15
CA ILE A 95 -5.94 0.51 21.28
C ILE A 95 -7.08 -0.25 21.97
N LYS A 96 -8.27 0.36 22.12
CA LYS A 96 -9.47 -0.35 22.60
C LYS A 96 -9.85 -1.51 21.67
N GLY A 97 -9.86 -1.30 20.35
CA GLY A 97 -10.14 -2.32 19.36
C GLY A 97 -9.12 -3.47 19.38
N LEU A 98 -7.82 -3.16 19.40
CA LEU A 98 -6.75 -4.15 19.50
C LEU A 98 -6.89 -5.03 20.77
N LYS A 99 -7.24 -4.43 21.92
CA LYS A 99 -7.47 -5.17 23.18
C LYS A 99 -8.66 -6.13 23.15
N MET A 100 -9.60 -5.96 22.22
CA MET A 100 -10.71 -6.91 22.03
C MET A 100 -10.30 -8.13 21.20
N LEU A 101 -9.20 -8.05 20.45
CA LEU A 101 -8.70 -9.15 19.62
C LEU A 101 -7.87 -10.16 20.44
N PRO A 102 -8.01 -11.47 20.20
CA PRO A 102 -7.18 -12.48 20.84
C PRO A 102 -5.70 -12.32 20.47
N ASN A 103 -4.81 -12.91 21.27
CA ASN A 103 -3.41 -13.08 20.87
C ASN A 103 -3.33 -13.93 19.60
N ASP A 104 -2.29 -13.71 18.79
CA ASP A 104 -1.95 -14.58 17.66
C ASP A 104 -3.12 -14.86 16.69
N SER A 105 -3.93 -13.83 16.41
CA SER A 105 -5.20 -13.93 15.69
C SER A 105 -5.23 -13.19 14.34
N ILE A 106 -4.25 -12.34 14.06
CA ILE A 106 -4.18 -11.49 12.88
C ILE A 106 -2.94 -11.85 12.06
N GLN A 107 -3.12 -12.14 10.77
CA GLN A 107 -2.01 -12.54 9.90
C GLN A 107 -1.27 -11.34 9.31
N CYS A 108 -2.00 -10.30 8.89
CA CYS A 108 -1.39 -9.11 8.31
C CYS A 108 -2.06 -7.84 8.83
N ILE A 109 -1.25 -6.82 9.07
CA ILE A 109 -1.71 -5.47 9.43
C ILE A 109 -1.07 -4.50 8.45
N ILE A 110 -1.88 -3.68 7.78
CA ILE A 110 -1.38 -2.56 6.97
C ILE A 110 -2.03 -1.31 7.54
N THR A 111 -1.24 -0.30 7.86
CA THR A 111 -1.78 0.90 8.52
C THR A 111 -0.86 2.11 8.39
N SER A 112 -1.45 3.29 8.60
CA SER A 112 -0.76 4.58 8.66
C SER A 112 -1.42 5.44 9.74
N PRO A 113 -0.87 5.50 10.96
CA PRO A 113 -1.43 6.34 12.01
C PRO A 113 -1.24 7.83 11.70
N PRO A 114 -1.96 8.73 12.40
CA PRO A 114 -1.70 10.16 12.33
C PRO A 114 -0.26 10.48 12.78
N TYR A 115 0.45 11.31 12.00
CA TYR A 115 1.89 11.55 12.13
C TYR A 115 2.28 12.58 13.22
N ASN A 116 1.32 13.15 13.95
CA ASN A 116 1.53 14.13 15.01
C ASN A 116 2.38 15.34 14.59
N LYS A 117 2.10 15.88 13.40
CA LYS A 117 2.87 16.99 12.82
C LYS A 117 2.50 18.34 13.44
N LEU A 118 1.28 18.50 13.94
CA LEU A 118 0.89 19.70 14.69
C LEU A 118 1.43 19.61 16.14
N GLY A 119 1.38 18.43 16.74
CA GLY A 119 1.89 18.16 18.09
C GLY A 119 3.41 18.33 18.21
N LEU A 120 4.17 17.80 17.25
CA LEU A 120 5.61 18.06 17.12
C LEU A 120 5.93 19.56 17.01
N ARG A 121 5.01 20.36 16.45
CA ARG A 121 5.09 21.81 16.29
C ARG A 121 4.52 22.60 17.48
N GLN A 122 4.18 21.93 18.60
CA GLN A 122 3.58 22.56 19.79
C GLN A 122 2.30 23.35 19.44
N GLY A 123 1.42 22.77 18.63
CA GLY A 123 0.17 23.43 18.21
C GLY A 123 0.32 24.46 17.09
N ARG A 124 1.54 24.78 16.63
CA ARG A 124 1.77 25.84 15.63
C ARG A 124 1.40 25.37 14.21
N PRO A 125 0.38 25.99 13.55
CA PRO A 125 -0.05 25.59 12.21
C PRO A 125 1.05 25.66 11.15
N TYR A 126 0.83 24.99 10.02
CA TYR A 126 1.79 24.95 8.92
C TYR A 126 1.13 24.74 7.55
N SER A 127 1.80 25.16 6.48
CA SER A 127 1.30 24.98 5.11
C SER A 127 1.23 23.48 4.74
N GLY A 128 0.09 23.06 4.17
CA GLY A 128 -0.19 21.64 3.91
C GLY A 128 -0.47 20.83 5.18
N GLN A 129 -1.05 21.45 6.21
CA GLN A 129 -1.57 20.76 7.39
C GLN A 129 -2.73 19.84 7.01
N ILE A 130 -2.67 18.61 7.53
CA ILE A 130 -3.75 17.63 7.42
C ILE A 130 -4.76 17.92 8.52
N ILE A 131 -6.04 18.00 8.16
CA ILE A 131 -7.15 18.21 9.08
C ILE A 131 -8.01 16.95 9.04
N TYR A 132 -7.99 16.17 10.12
CA TYR A 132 -8.84 14.99 10.25
C TYR A 132 -10.24 15.36 10.76
N ASP A 133 -11.18 14.43 10.67
CA ASP A 133 -12.58 14.65 11.03
C ASP A 133 -12.81 14.77 12.54
N THR A 134 -12.15 13.91 13.32
CA THR A 134 -12.37 13.76 14.78
C THR A 134 -11.07 13.70 15.58
N TYR A 135 -9.93 14.06 14.98
CA TYR A 135 -8.61 14.00 15.60
C TYR A 135 -7.80 15.26 15.26
N ASP A 136 -7.07 15.80 16.24
CA ASP A 136 -6.38 17.09 16.13
C ASP A 136 -4.91 17.00 15.67
N ASP A 137 -4.31 15.82 15.71
CA ASP A 137 -2.89 15.57 15.38
C ASP A 137 -1.90 16.36 16.28
N ASN A 138 -2.31 16.67 17.52
CA ASN A 138 -1.66 17.67 18.38
C ASN A 138 -1.08 17.15 19.72
N MET A 139 -0.78 15.86 19.81
CA MET A 139 -0.21 15.24 21.03
C MET A 139 1.21 15.76 21.31
N ASN A 140 1.61 15.88 22.58
CA ASN A 140 3.01 16.19 22.89
C ASN A 140 3.93 15.11 22.29
N GLU A 141 5.08 15.48 21.72
CA GLU A 141 5.96 14.54 21.02
C GLU A 141 6.41 13.35 21.89
N ILE A 142 6.69 13.56 23.18
CA ILE A 142 7.09 12.48 24.10
C ILE A 142 5.90 11.54 24.38
N GLU A 143 4.69 12.10 24.51
CA GLU A 143 3.47 11.31 24.69
C GLU A 143 3.12 10.53 23.42
N TYR A 144 3.33 11.13 22.24
CA TYR A 144 3.14 10.51 20.95
C TYR A 144 4.04 9.30 20.75
N GLN A 145 5.33 9.40 21.04
CA GLN A 145 6.25 8.25 20.96
C GLN A 145 5.84 7.12 21.93
N LYS A 146 5.42 7.46 23.15
CA LYS A 146 4.88 6.48 24.12
C LYS A 146 3.58 5.83 23.62
N TRP A 147 2.67 6.60 23.03
CA TRP A 147 1.42 6.11 22.45
C TRP A 147 1.68 5.17 21.26
N GLN A 148 2.60 5.53 20.36
CA GLN A 148 3.01 4.67 19.25
C GLN A 148 3.68 3.37 19.72
N CYS A 149 4.60 3.44 20.68
CA CYS A 149 5.20 2.23 21.26
C CYS A 149 4.14 1.32 21.90
N LYS A 150 3.16 1.90 22.63
CA LYS A 150 2.03 1.16 23.21
C LYS A 150 1.14 0.49 22.14
N LEU A 151 0.83 1.20 21.05
CA LEU A 151 0.11 0.65 19.89
C LEU A 151 0.88 -0.54 19.29
N LEU A 152 2.15 -0.36 18.96
CA LEU A 152 3.00 -1.38 18.35
C LEU A 152 3.16 -2.62 19.26
N ASN A 153 3.15 -2.44 20.59
CA ASN A 153 3.18 -3.52 21.56
C ASN A 153 1.87 -4.34 21.60
N GLU A 154 0.70 -3.71 21.46
CA GLU A 154 -0.57 -4.42 21.28
C GLU A 154 -0.64 -5.11 19.91
N ILE A 155 -0.09 -4.50 18.87
CA ILE A 155 0.05 -5.14 17.55
C ILE A 155 0.90 -6.41 17.64
N ASN A 156 2.06 -6.37 18.32
CA ASN A 156 2.88 -7.56 18.55
C ASN A 156 2.11 -8.68 19.28
N ARG A 157 1.16 -8.34 20.15
CA ARG A 157 0.33 -9.34 20.84
C ARG A 157 -0.64 -10.03 19.88
N VAL A 158 -1.33 -9.29 19.02
CA VAL A 158 -2.39 -9.83 18.13
C VAL A 158 -1.87 -10.46 16.85
N LEU A 159 -0.69 -10.08 16.36
CA LEU A 159 -0.06 -10.74 15.20
C LEU A 159 0.21 -12.23 15.47
N THR A 160 -0.04 -13.08 14.49
CA THR A 160 0.41 -14.49 14.48
C THR A 160 1.95 -14.57 14.50
N PRO A 161 2.55 -15.72 14.87
CA PRO A 161 4.01 -15.89 14.84
C PRO A 161 4.65 -15.70 13.47
N SER A 162 3.92 -16.00 12.38
CA SER A 162 4.32 -15.75 10.99
C SER A 162 3.69 -14.47 10.40
N GLY A 163 3.12 -13.61 11.25
CA GLY A 163 2.37 -12.42 10.88
C GLY A 163 3.25 -11.22 10.55
N SER A 164 2.73 -10.33 9.71
CA SER A 164 3.42 -9.12 9.24
C SER A 164 2.64 -7.85 9.54
N LEU A 165 3.34 -6.80 9.96
CA LEU A 165 2.86 -5.42 9.99
C LEU A 165 3.59 -4.63 8.89
N PHE A 166 2.84 -3.91 8.06
CA PHE A 166 3.33 -2.86 7.19
C PHE A 166 2.86 -1.51 7.74
N TYR A 167 3.77 -0.85 8.45
CA TYR A 167 3.52 0.41 9.13
C TYR A 167 4.03 1.56 8.27
N ASN A 168 3.14 2.32 7.63
CA ASN A 168 3.52 3.48 6.83
C ASN A 168 3.68 4.71 7.75
N HIS A 169 4.85 5.35 7.66
CA HIS A 169 5.16 6.60 8.33
C HIS A 169 6.18 7.41 7.53
N LYS A 170 6.48 8.63 7.96
CA LYS A 170 7.55 9.46 7.37
C LYS A 170 8.45 10.08 8.44
N ASP A 171 9.62 10.55 8.02
CA ASP A 171 10.46 11.43 8.82
C ASP A 171 9.77 12.80 8.95
N ARG A 172 9.72 13.33 10.17
CA ARG A 172 8.98 14.55 10.49
C ARG A 172 9.97 15.66 10.81
N ARG A 173 10.02 16.70 9.99
CA ARG A 173 10.98 17.80 10.13
C ARG A 173 10.41 18.95 10.97
N TYR A 174 11.11 19.32 12.03
CA TYR A 174 10.80 20.51 12.84
C TYR A 174 12.08 21.08 13.47
N SER A 175 12.15 22.40 13.63
CA SER A 175 13.25 23.12 14.29
C SER A 175 14.66 22.66 13.84
N HIS A 176 14.86 22.56 12.51
CA HIS A 176 16.09 22.09 11.85
C HIS A 176 16.48 20.61 12.06
N CYS A 177 15.71 19.85 12.84
CA CYS A 177 15.90 18.42 13.06
C CYS A 177 14.87 17.57 12.30
N ASP A 178 15.24 16.33 11.97
CA ASP A 178 14.30 15.29 11.57
C ASP A 178 14.02 14.35 12.75
N TYR A 179 12.75 13.95 12.90
CA TYR A 179 12.27 13.02 13.91
C TYR A 179 11.86 11.71 13.22
N PRO A 180 12.82 10.80 12.97
CA PRO A 180 12.56 9.52 12.30
C PRO A 180 11.73 8.59 13.21
N PRO A 181 10.68 7.94 12.69
CA PRO A 181 9.82 7.04 13.47
C PRO A 181 10.55 5.80 14.00
N GLU A 182 11.69 5.44 13.41
CA GLU A 182 12.61 4.42 13.91
C GLU A 182 12.92 4.58 15.41
N GLN A 183 12.98 5.83 15.92
CA GLN A 183 13.21 6.13 17.34
C GLN A 183 12.23 5.43 18.28
N PHE A 184 10.93 5.40 17.94
CA PHE A 184 9.91 4.75 18.77
C PHE A 184 9.57 3.32 18.30
N ILE A 185 9.78 3.00 17.02
CA ILE A 185 9.60 1.65 16.48
C ILE A 185 10.58 0.68 17.16
N LEU A 186 11.86 1.06 17.28
CA LEU A 186 12.91 0.23 17.90
C LEU A 186 12.77 0.09 19.43
N GLN A 187 11.91 0.88 20.07
CA GLN A 187 11.53 0.72 21.48
C GLN A 187 10.35 -0.25 21.67
N SER A 188 9.69 -0.68 20.60
CA SER A 188 8.57 -1.62 20.65
C SER A 188 9.05 -3.07 20.71
N LYS A 189 8.12 -3.98 21.01
CA LYS A 189 8.34 -5.43 20.99
C LYS A 189 8.36 -6.03 19.59
N LEU A 190 8.19 -5.26 18.51
CA LEU A 190 8.25 -5.78 17.14
C LEU A 190 9.69 -5.81 16.63
N LYS A 191 10.00 -6.79 15.77
CA LYS A 191 11.27 -6.84 15.04
C LYS A 191 11.12 -6.10 13.72
N LEU A 192 12.00 -5.12 13.45
CA LEU A 192 12.11 -4.53 12.11
C LEU A 192 12.73 -5.58 11.17
N TYR A 193 11.97 -6.01 10.18
CA TYR A 193 12.40 -6.99 9.18
C TYR A 193 13.01 -6.31 7.97
N GLN A 194 12.32 -5.30 7.41
CA GLN A 194 12.82 -4.50 6.30
C GLN A 194 12.13 -3.13 6.24
N THR A 195 12.81 -2.11 5.73
CA THR A 195 12.17 -0.84 5.33
C THR A 195 11.97 -0.82 3.81
N ILE A 196 10.76 -0.47 3.37
CA ILE A 196 10.39 -0.22 1.99
C ILE A 196 10.23 1.30 1.81
N ILE A 197 10.76 1.86 0.73
CA ILE A 197 10.68 3.29 0.42
C ILE A 197 9.56 3.51 -0.59
N TRP A 198 8.51 4.21 -0.17
CA TRP A 198 7.48 4.71 -1.07
C TRP A 198 7.93 6.06 -1.64
N ASP A 199 8.48 6.05 -2.85
CA ASP A 199 8.72 7.27 -3.62
C ASP A 199 7.40 7.82 -4.16
N ARG A 200 7.01 9.01 -3.69
CA ARG A 200 5.78 9.70 -4.12
C ARG A 200 5.99 10.51 -5.40
N GLY A 201 7.22 10.60 -5.89
CA GLY A 201 7.66 11.38 -7.06
C GLY A 201 7.56 12.90 -6.91
N SER A 202 6.81 13.40 -5.92
CA SER A 202 6.57 14.83 -5.71
C SER A 202 6.15 15.13 -4.26
N THR A 203 6.43 16.35 -3.81
CA THR A 203 6.05 16.87 -2.49
C THR A 203 5.45 18.27 -2.62
N PRO A 204 4.39 18.63 -1.87
CA PRO A 204 3.89 20.01 -1.82
C PRO A 204 4.84 20.93 -1.04
N ASN A 205 5.72 20.38 -0.21
CA ASN A 205 6.67 21.14 0.61
C ASN A 205 7.85 21.65 -0.23
N GLN A 206 7.65 22.77 -0.91
CA GLN A 206 8.69 23.50 -1.61
C GLN A 206 9.42 24.42 -0.62
N ASN A 207 10.57 23.97 -0.10
CA ASN A 207 11.44 24.74 0.79
C ASN A 207 12.89 24.51 0.36
N ASN A 208 13.66 25.60 0.23
CA ASN A 208 15.04 25.56 -0.27
C ASN A 208 16.09 25.30 0.82
N SER A 209 15.70 25.29 2.10
CA SER A 209 16.61 25.09 3.24
C SER A 209 16.95 23.62 3.54
N TYR A 210 16.44 22.65 2.76
CA TYR A 210 16.72 21.22 2.92
C TYR A 210 16.29 20.42 1.69
N PHE A 211 16.78 19.19 1.54
CA PHE A 211 16.38 18.27 0.47
C PHE A 211 14.89 17.93 0.54
N ARG A 212 14.21 17.94 -0.61
CA ARG A 212 12.76 17.74 -0.70
C ARG A 212 12.34 16.34 -0.19
N PRO A 213 11.47 16.23 0.84
CA PRO A 213 10.96 14.95 1.31
C PRO A 213 9.89 14.41 0.35
N ASN A 214 10.37 13.75 -0.72
CA ASN A 214 9.57 13.16 -1.78
C ASN A 214 9.15 11.70 -1.51
N HIS A 215 9.57 11.10 -0.39
CA HIS A 215 9.25 9.72 -0.05
C HIS A 215 8.55 9.60 1.32
N GLU A 216 8.00 8.41 1.56
CA GLU A 216 7.61 7.90 2.87
C GLU A 216 8.19 6.51 3.06
N LYS A 217 8.19 6.02 4.30
CA LYS A 217 8.73 4.72 4.68
C LYS A 217 7.56 3.78 5.01
N ILE A 218 7.65 2.54 4.57
CA ILE A 218 6.77 1.45 4.98
C ILE A 218 7.66 0.47 5.72
N PHE A 219 7.51 0.42 7.03
CA PHE A 219 8.28 -0.48 7.89
C PHE A 219 7.59 -1.84 7.90
N TRP A 220 8.23 -2.84 7.31
CA TRP A 220 7.84 -4.23 7.46
C TRP A 220 8.38 -4.75 8.79
N LEU A 221 7.47 -4.92 9.73
CA LEU A 221 7.69 -5.33 11.10
C LEU A 221 7.09 -6.72 11.31
N THR A 222 7.75 -7.57 12.09
CA THR A 222 7.26 -8.92 12.42
C THR A 222 7.16 -9.11 13.93
N LYS A 223 6.35 -10.10 14.35
CA LYS A 223 6.24 -10.47 15.76
C LYS A 223 7.62 -10.87 16.31
N SER A 224 8.00 -10.39 17.49
CA SER A 224 9.13 -10.97 18.21
C SER A 224 8.73 -12.28 18.86
N SER A 225 9.41 -13.35 18.46
CA SER A 225 9.27 -14.70 19.00
C SER A 225 10.65 -15.26 19.28
N SER A 226 10.77 -16.04 20.36
CA SER A 226 12.00 -16.76 20.73
C SER A 226 12.17 -18.08 19.97
N SER A 227 11.16 -18.53 19.22
CA SER A 227 11.27 -19.72 18.37
C SER A 227 11.99 -19.39 17.08
N LEU A 228 13.06 -20.14 16.78
CA LEU A 228 13.83 -20.01 15.53
C LEU A 228 12.99 -20.25 14.25
N SER A 229 11.80 -20.87 14.37
CA SER A 229 10.91 -21.21 13.26
C SER A 229 9.91 -20.11 12.87
N SER A 230 9.83 -18.99 13.60
CA SER A 230 8.83 -17.93 13.35
C SER A 230 9.30 -16.93 12.28
N SER A 231 9.51 -17.40 11.05
CA SER A 231 9.64 -16.52 9.89
C SER A 231 8.27 -15.95 9.47
N PRO A 232 8.20 -14.72 8.94
CA PRO A 232 6.96 -14.22 8.36
C PRO A 232 6.58 -15.03 7.12
N LYS A 233 5.27 -15.17 6.84
CA LYS A 233 4.82 -15.58 5.51
C LYS A 233 5.37 -14.57 4.48
N TYR A 234 6.07 -15.04 3.45
CA TYR A 234 6.51 -14.20 2.33
C TYR A 234 6.46 -14.95 0.99
N TYR A 235 5.72 -14.38 0.03
CA TYR A 235 5.46 -14.95 -1.30
C TYR A 235 5.95 -13.99 -2.40
N ARG A 236 7.26 -14.02 -2.68
CA ARG A 236 7.92 -13.14 -3.67
C ARG A 236 7.47 -13.42 -5.10
N ASP A 237 7.08 -14.67 -5.37
CA ASP A 237 6.55 -15.19 -6.62
C ASP A 237 5.19 -14.59 -6.99
N ARG A 238 4.35 -14.28 -6.00
CA ARG A 238 3.02 -13.64 -6.19
C ARG A 238 3.09 -12.15 -6.55
N LEU A 239 4.29 -11.55 -6.58
CA LEU A 239 4.47 -10.12 -6.85
C LEU A 239 4.90 -9.84 -8.30
N PRO A 240 4.38 -8.77 -8.95
CA PRO A 240 4.97 -8.22 -10.16
C PRO A 240 6.44 -7.85 -9.94
N GLU A 241 7.30 -8.06 -10.94
CA GLU A 241 8.77 -7.89 -10.84
C GLU A 241 9.18 -6.53 -10.23
N TYR A 242 8.48 -5.47 -10.65
CA TYR A 242 8.65 -4.12 -10.12
C TYR A 242 8.58 -4.06 -8.58
N PHE A 243 7.56 -4.69 -7.99
CA PHE A 243 7.29 -4.67 -6.54
C PHE A 243 8.15 -5.64 -5.73
N LYS A 244 8.97 -6.47 -6.39
CA LYS A 244 9.99 -7.31 -5.72
C LYS A 244 11.19 -6.48 -5.20
N ASN A 245 11.30 -5.21 -5.62
CA ASN A 245 12.31 -4.27 -5.14
C ASN A 245 11.83 -3.51 -3.89
N SER A 246 12.75 -2.92 -3.12
CA SER A 246 12.44 -2.18 -1.89
C SER A 246 12.08 -0.71 -2.10
N ILE A 247 12.06 -0.21 -3.34
CA ILE A 247 11.70 1.17 -3.70
C ILE A 247 10.49 1.13 -4.63
N TRP A 248 9.37 1.71 -4.18
CA TRP A 248 8.10 1.72 -4.90
C TRP A 248 7.72 3.16 -5.28
N LYS A 249 7.82 3.49 -6.57
CA LYS A 249 7.48 4.82 -7.12
C LYS A 249 5.99 4.86 -7.50
N ILE A 250 5.16 5.19 -6.51
CA ILE A 250 3.69 5.20 -6.61
C ILE A 250 3.21 6.64 -6.40
N LYS A 251 2.42 7.18 -7.33
CA LYS A 251 1.83 8.52 -7.18
C LYS A 251 0.80 8.51 -6.03
N PRO A 252 0.76 9.53 -5.15
CA PRO A 252 -0.29 9.65 -4.14
C PRO A 252 -1.69 9.68 -4.76
N ASP A 253 -2.65 9.07 -4.08
CA ASP A 253 -4.06 9.14 -4.43
C ASP A 253 -4.56 10.59 -4.26
N ARG A 254 -5.28 11.09 -5.27
CA ARG A 254 -5.88 12.43 -5.31
C ARG A 254 -7.39 12.41 -5.53
N THR A 255 -8.00 11.23 -5.70
CA THR A 255 -9.44 11.07 -5.96
C THR A 255 -10.22 10.81 -4.68
N ASN A 256 -9.58 10.16 -3.71
CA ASN A 256 -10.14 9.88 -2.40
C ASN A 256 -10.26 11.15 -1.54
N LYS A 257 -11.47 11.42 -1.03
CA LYS A 257 -11.79 12.62 -0.22
C LYS A 257 -11.22 12.58 1.21
N HIS A 258 -10.56 11.50 1.60
CA HIS A 258 -9.87 11.41 2.89
C HIS A 258 -8.66 12.35 2.86
N PRO A 259 -8.33 13.09 3.94
CA PRO A 259 -7.31 14.13 3.86
C PRO A 259 -5.87 13.57 3.74
N ALA A 260 -5.64 12.31 4.14
CA ALA A 260 -4.37 11.62 3.97
C ALA A 260 -4.58 10.11 3.68
N PRO A 261 -4.93 9.70 2.45
CA PRO A 261 -5.03 8.30 2.06
C PRO A 261 -3.72 7.81 1.42
N PHE A 262 -3.29 6.59 1.74
CA PHE A 262 -2.30 5.89 0.92
C PHE A 262 -2.99 5.22 -0.29
N PRO A 263 -2.31 5.14 -1.45
CA PRO A 263 -2.82 4.44 -2.63
C PRO A 263 -3.18 2.97 -2.37
N SER A 264 -4.33 2.52 -2.85
CA SER A 264 -4.84 1.14 -2.65
C SER A 264 -3.90 0.03 -3.17
N ILE A 265 -3.01 0.33 -4.11
CA ILE A 265 -1.97 -0.61 -4.56
C ILE A 265 -0.99 -1.03 -3.44
N ILE A 266 -0.75 -0.17 -2.45
CA ILE A 266 0.17 -0.47 -1.33
C ILE A 266 -0.34 -1.64 -0.48
N PRO A 267 -1.56 -1.60 0.12
CA PRO A 267 -2.08 -2.75 0.87
C PRO A 267 -2.26 -3.98 -0.03
N GLU A 268 -2.62 -3.82 -1.31
CA GLU A 268 -2.71 -4.95 -2.25
C GLU A 268 -1.42 -5.77 -2.34
N ILE A 269 -0.28 -5.11 -2.58
CA ILE A 269 1.04 -5.75 -2.66
C ILE A 269 1.47 -6.34 -1.31
N CYS A 270 1.21 -5.64 -0.20
CA CYS A 270 1.46 -6.14 1.15
C CYS A 270 0.65 -7.40 1.48
N ILE A 271 -0.63 -7.44 1.12
CA ILE A 271 -1.52 -8.59 1.38
C ILE A 271 -1.12 -9.78 0.50
N LEU A 272 -0.93 -9.59 -0.81
CA LEU A 272 -0.48 -10.64 -1.74
C LEU A 272 0.79 -11.34 -1.24
N SER A 273 1.76 -10.55 -0.79
CA SER A 273 3.07 -11.06 -0.40
C SER A 273 3.12 -11.71 0.99
N THR A 274 2.14 -11.53 1.88
CA THR A 274 2.24 -11.99 3.28
C THR A 274 1.02 -12.75 3.82
N THR A 275 0.03 -13.04 2.98
CA THR A 275 -1.21 -13.75 3.36
C THR A 275 -1.62 -14.77 2.30
N ASP A 276 -2.43 -15.73 2.70
CA ASP A 276 -3.22 -16.62 1.84
C ASP A 276 -4.70 -16.20 1.83
N GLU A 277 -5.53 -16.81 0.97
CA GLU A 277 -6.97 -16.55 0.98
C GLU A 277 -7.59 -16.90 2.35
N ASN A 278 -8.61 -16.14 2.77
CA ASN A 278 -9.28 -16.20 4.07
C ASN A 278 -8.47 -15.77 5.31
N ASP A 279 -7.15 -15.54 5.21
CA ASP A 279 -6.38 -14.93 6.30
C ASP A 279 -6.99 -13.58 6.73
N ILE A 280 -6.82 -13.22 8.01
CA ILE A 280 -7.37 -11.98 8.57
C ILE A 280 -6.36 -10.84 8.43
N VAL A 281 -6.78 -9.79 7.70
CA VAL A 281 -6.09 -8.50 7.57
C VAL A 281 -6.74 -7.48 8.52
N LEU A 282 -5.94 -6.68 9.22
CA LEU A 282 -6.44 -5.62 10.11
C LEU A 282 -5.87 -4.26 9.71
N ASP A 283 -6.68 -3.21 9.83
CA ASP A 283 -6.23 -1.83 9.83
C ASP A 283 -6.75 -1.10 11.09
N PRO A 284 -5.89 -0.79 12.09
CA PRO A 284 -6.28 -0.05 13.29
C PRO A 284 -6.50 1.46 13.05
N PHE A 285 -6.19 1.99 11.86
CA PHE A 285 -6.46 3.37 11.43
C PHE A 285 -7.10 3.35 10.04
N ALA A 286 -8.20 2.61 9.91
CA ALA A 286 -8.79 2.21 8.64
C ALA A 286 -9.17 3.39 7.72
N GLY A 287 -9.47 4.58 8.27
CA GLY A 287 -9.78 5.77 7.48
C GLY A 287 -10.89 5.49 6.47
N SER A 288 -10.68 5.87 5.21
CA SER A 288 -11.61 5.57 4.10
C SER A 288 -11.54 4.12 3.57
N GLY A 289 -10.84 3.22 4.28
CA GLY A 289 -10.95 1.76 4.12
C GLY A 289 -10.10 1.12 3.04
N SER A 290 -9.04 1.78 2.53
CA SER A 290 -8.22 1.23 1.43
C SER A 290 -7.65 -0.17 1.72
N THR A 291 -7.16 -0.43 2.94
CA THR A 291 -6.70 -1.76 3.37
C THR A 291 -7.82 -2.80 3.34
N LEU A 292 -9.02 -2.44 3.82
CA LEU A 292 -10.14 -3.35 3.95
C LEU A 292 -10.71 -3.75 2.59
N ILE A 293 -10.73 -2.79 1.65
CA ILE A 293 -11.16 -3.00 0.26
C ILE A 293 -10.15 -3.88 -0.47
N ALA A 294 -8.85 -3.61 -0.33
CA ALA A 294 -7.78 -4.47 -0.87
C ALA A 294 -7.89 -5.91 -0.33
N ALA A 295 -8.10 -6.08 0.98
CA ALA A 295 -8.32 -7.39 1.59
C ALA A 295 -9.56 -8.11 1.03
N ASN A 296 -10.70 -7.41 0.95
CA ASN A 296 -11.94 -7.94 0.36
C ASN A 296 -11.75 -8.40 -1.10
N ASN A 297 -11.14 -7.55 -1.94
CA ASN A 297 -10.88 -7.84 -3.35
C ASN A 297 -9.92 -9.02 -3.53
N LEU A 298 -8.98 -9.19 -2.59
CA LEU A 298 -8.06 -10.33 -2.52
C LEU A 298 -8.64 -11.57 -1.81
N LYS A 299 -9.94 -11.62 -1.49
CA LYS A 299 -10.58 -12.72 -0.75
C LYS A 299 -9.94 -13.03 0.62
N ARG A 300 -9.42 -12.00 1.29
CA ARG A 300 -9.01 -12.07 2.70
C ARG A 300 -10.14 -11.56 3.59
N SER A 301 -10.20 -12.06 4.81
CA SER A 301 -11.09 -11.48 5.82
C SER A 301 -10.49 -10.16 6.31
N PHE A 302 -11.31 -9.18 6.67
CA PHE A 302 -10.81 -7.88 7.17
C PHE A 302 -11.41 -7.46 8.51
N ILE A 303 -10.66 -6.69 9.28
CA ILE A 303 -11.15 -5.95 10.45
C ILE A 303 -10.62 -4.51 10.34
N GLY A 304 -11.47 -3.51 10.55
CA GLY A 304 -11.07 -2.10 10.53
C GLY A 304 -11.50 -1.36 11.79
N PHE A 305 -10.61 -0.54 12.34
CA PHE A 305 -10.92 0.41 13.42
C PHE A 305 -10.66 1.84 12.94
N ASP A 306 -11.57 2.74 13.27
CA ASP A 306 -11.38 4.19 13.16
C ASP A 306 -12.32 4.88 14.14
N ILE A 307 -12.07 6.12 14.53
CA ILE A 307 -12.95 6.89 15.41
C ILE A 307 -13.98 7.75 14.64
N SER A 308 -13.78 7.99 13.34
CA SER A 308 -14.68 8.82 12.53
C SER A 308 -15.84 8.04 11.91
N LYS A 309 -17.07 8.48 12.21
CA LYS A 309 -18.28 8.00 11.53
C LYS A 309 -18.28 8.32 10.03
N LYS A 310 -17.74 9.48 9.65
CA LYS A 310 -17.64 9.93 8.25
C LYS A 310 -16.75 9.02 7.43
N TYR A 311 -15.59 8.64 7.99
CA TYR A 311 -14.67 7.72 7.33
C TYR A 311 -15.26 6.31 7.17
N GLN A 312 -16.01 5.80 8.17
CA GLN A 312 -16.81 4.57 8.00
C GLN A 312 -17.81 4.68 6.84
N ASN A 313 -18.52 5.81 6.72
CA ASN A 313 -19.50 6.02 5.65
C ASN A 313 -18.82 6.06 4.26
N MET A 314 -17.63 6.65 4.15
CA MET A 314 -16.82 6.63 2.93
C MET A 314 -16.37 5.20 2.56
N PHE A 315 -15.90 4.42 3.53
CA PHE A 315 -15.58 3.01 3.32
C PHE A 315 -16.79 2.22 2.79
N LYS A 316 -17.98 2.41 3.39
CA LYS A 316 -19.21 1.76 2.92
C LYS A 316 -19.53 2.10 1.46
N GLN A 317 -19.47 3.38 1.10
CA GLN A 317 -19.70 3.83 -0.28
C GLN A 317 -18.72 3.20 -1.27
N ARG A 318 -17.43 3.11 -0.91
CA ARG A 318 -16.41 2.45 -1.74
C ARG A 318 -16.66 0.95 -1.86
N LEU A 319 -16.96 0.27 -0.75
CA LEU A 319 -17.23 -1.17 -0.75
C LEU A 319 -18.47 -1.54 -1.58
N THR A 320 -19.49 -0.69 -1.64
CA THR A 320 -20.68 -0.90 -2.50
C THR A 320 -20.43 -0.56 -3.98
N ASN A 321 -19.43 0.27 -4.27
CA ASN A 321 -19.12 0.67 -5.64
C ASN A 321 -18.15 -0.34 -6.25
N SER A 322 -18.66 -1.24 -7.10
CA SER A 322 -17.91 -2.29 -7.82
C SER A 322 -16.77 -1.81 -8.75
N ASN A 323 -16.43 -0.52 -8.70
CA ASN A 323 -15.38 0.13 -9.49
C ASN A 323 -14.05 0.32 -8.74
N ASP A 324 -13.96 0.03 -7.44
CA ASP A 324 -12.64 -0.19 -6.79
C ASP A 324 -12.14 -1.57 -7.27
N LYS A 325 -11.50 -1.56 -8.44
CA LYS A 325 -11.20 -2.73 -9.27
C LYS A 325 -10.41 -3.80 -8.52
N ILE A 326 -10.64 -5.05 -8.94
CA ILE A 326 -9.74 -6.16 -8.62
C ILE A 326 -8.43 -5.92 -9.39
N HIS A 327 -7.28 -6.15 -8.74
CA HIS A 327 -5.94 -6.09 -9.35
C HIS A 327 -5.50 -4.70 -9.87
N LEU A 328 -5.36 -3.68 -9.01
CA LEU A 328 -4.88 -2.35 -9.46
C LEU A 328 -3.44 -2.40 -10.02
N TRP A 329 -2.67 -3.44 -9.70
CA TRP A 329 -1.37 -3.68 -10.32
C TRP A 329 -1.46 -3.99 -11.82
N GLU A 330 -2.52 -4.66 -12.31
CA GLU A 330 -2.70 -4.96 -13.74
C GLU A 330 -2.91 -3.67 -14.56
N GLU A 331 -3.59 -2.68 -13.98
CA GLU A 331 -3.74 -1.36 -14.61
C GLU A 331 -2.44 -0.54 -14.57
N MET A 332 -1.63 -0.68 -13.51
CA MET A 332 -0.32 -0.03 -13.42
C MET A 332 0.72 -0.68 -14.35
N PHE A 333 0.66 -1.99 -14.57
CA PHE A 333 1.54 -2.72 -15.50
C PHE A 333 0.87 -2.99 -16.84
N THR A 334 -0.07 -2.13 -17.26
CA THR A 334 -0.49 -2.12 -18.67
C THR A 334 0.66 -1.62 -19.54
N VAL A 335 1.13 -2.46 -20.47
CA VAL A 335 2.08 -2.06 -21.50
C VAL A 335 1.41 -1.05 -22.43
N GLU A 336 1.96 0.15 -22.53
CA GLU A 336 1.53 1.18 -23.48
C GLU A 336 2.12 0.91 -24.87
N LYS A 337 3.39 0.47 -24.91
CA LYS A 337 4.11 0.21 -26.16
C LYS A 337 5.37 -0.64 -25.91
N ILE A 338 5.68 -1.54 -26.84
CA ILE A 338 7.01 -2.16 -26.92
C ILE A 338 7.93 -1.25 -27.74
N LEU A 339 9.07 -0.87 -27.16
CA LEU A 339 10.01 0.10 -27.75
C LEU A 339 11.19 -0.57 -28.46
N ASP A 340 11.72 -1.66 -27.90
CA ASP A 340 12.91 -2.33 -28.42
C ASP A 340 12.93 -3.82 -28.04
N ARG A 341 13.84 -4.60 -28.64
CA ARG A 341 14.08 -6.03 -28.36
C ARG A 341 15.56 -6.35 -28.41
N ARG A 342 16.07 -6.99 -27.36
CA ARG A 342 17.44 -7.52 -27.29
C ARG A 342 17.44 -9.03 -27.04
N ILE A 343 18.64 -9.61 -27.16
CA ILE A 343 18.92 -10.97 -26.67
C ILE A 343 19.97 -10.79 -25.58
N LYS A 344 19.73 -11.37 -24.40
CA LYS A 344 20.63 -11.32 -23.25
C LYS A 344 20.69 -12.71 -22.64
N ASN A 345 21.89 -13.29 -22.53
CA ASN A 345 22.13 -14.63 -21.98
C ASN A 345 21.23 -15.71 -22.62
N GLY A 346 21.05 -15.68 -23.94
CA GLY A 346 20.18 -16.61 -24.68
C GLY A 346 18.68 -16.28 -24.65
N SER A 347 18.21 -15.49 -23.67
CA SER A 347 16.81 -15.09 -23.54
C SER A 347 16.46 -13.86 -24.38
N ILE A 348 15.23 -13.82 -24.91
CA ILE A 348 14.68 -12.64 -25.57
C ILE A 348 14.06 -11.73 -24.51
N GLU A 349 14.48 -10.46 -24.52
CA GLU A 349 13.94 -9.41 -23.67
C GLU A 349 13.40 -8.26 -24.54
N TYR A 350 12.29 -7.65 -24.13
CA TYR A 350 11.67 -6.49 -24.78
C TYR A 350 11.64 -5.29 -23.83
N LEU A 351 11.95 -4.09 -24.36
CA LEU A 351 11.89 -2.84 -23.60
C LEU A 351 10.47 -2.30 -23.63
N LEU A 352 9.83 -2.20 -22.46
CA LEU A 352 8.43 -1.84 -22.33
C LEU A 352 8.28 -0.39 -21.90
N LYS A 353 7.41 0.34 -22.60
CA LYS A 353 6.83 1.60 -22.12
C LYS A 353 5.59 1.27 -21.31
N TRP A 354 5.62 1.53 -20.01
CA TRP A 354 4.47 1.35 -19.12
C TRP A 354 3.51 2.54 -19.20
N LYS A 355 2.20 2.27 -19.16
CA LYS A 355 1.13 3.27 -19.28
C LYS A 355 1.12 4.21 -18.08
N GLY A 356 1.21 5.52 -18.32
CA GLY A 356 1.20 6.54 -17.26
C GLY A 356 2.52 6.74 -16.49
N PHE A 357 3.57 6.02 -16.88
CA PHE A 357 4.95 6.19 -16.44
C PHE A 357 5.79 6.96 -17.47
N ASN A 358 6.91 7.53 -17.03
CA ASN A 358 7.84 8.25 -17.91
C ASN A 358 8.84 7.29 -18.58
N ASN A 359 9.53 7.77 -19.64
CA ASN A 359 10.49 6.94 -20.41
C ASN A 359 11.73 6.50 -19.61
N ASP A 360 12.08 7.17 -18.51
CA ASP A 360 13.13 6.73 -17.56
C ASP A 360 12.75 5.47 -16.78
N GLN A 361 11.47 5.07 -16.83
CA GLN A 361 10.90 3.96 -16.06
C GLN A 361 10.62 2.72 -16.93
N ASN A 362 11.09 2.72 -18.18
CA ASN A 362 10.93 1.60 -19.10
C ASN A 362 11.80 0.42 -18.63
N THR A 363 11.23 -0.78 -18.50
CA THR A 363 11.95 -1.98 -18.05
C THR A 363 12.11 -2.99 -19.19
N TRP A 364 13.11 -3.86 -19.06
CA TRP A 364 13.33 -4.99 -19.97
C TRP A 364 12.70 -6.23 -19.36
N GLU A 365 11.61 -6.73 -19.97
CA GLU A 365 10.94 -7.95 -19.55
C GLU A 365 11.20 -9.09 -20.53
N THR A 366 11.23 -10.33 -20.03
CA THR A 366 11.39 -11.53 -20.86
C THR A 366 10.13 -11.83 -21.67
N GLU A 367 10.26 -12.53 -22.81
CA GLU A 367 9.10 -12.92 -23.63
C GLU A 367 8.06 -13.77 -22.87
N ASN A 368 8.47 -14.49 -21.82
CA ASN A 368 7.58 -15.28 -20.95
C ASN A 368 6.81 -14.44 -19.91
N ASN A 369 7.26 -13.22 -19.62
CA ASN A 369 6.60 -12.29 -18.69
C ASN A 369 5.60 -11.36 -19.40
N LEU A 370 5.37 -11.54 -20.70
CA LEU A 370 4.74 -10.56 -21.59
C LEU A 370 3.33 -10.96 -22.04
N ASP A 371 2.33 -10.56 -21.26
CA ASP A 371 0.91 -10.72 -21.61
C ASP A 371 0.37 -9.52 -22.42
N CYS A 372 0.90 -9.34 -23.64
CA CYS A 372 0.39 -8.33 -24.59
C CYS A 372 0.58 -8.75 -26.06
N PRO A 373 -0.11 -9.81 -26.53
CA PRO A 373 0.10 -10.40 -27.86
C PRO A 373 -0.05 -9.38 -29.00
N ASP A 374 -1.05 -8.51 -28.95
CA ASP A 374 -1.31 -7.50 -30.00
C ASP A 374 -0.16 -6.49 -30.13
N LEU A 375 0.37 -5.99 -29.01
CA LEU A 375 1.49 -5.04 -29.01
C LEU A 375 2.78 -5.73 -29.46
N LEU A 376 2.94 -7.02 -29.12
CA LEU A 376 4.06 -7.85 -29.55
C LEU A 376 4.01 -8.11 -31.07
N GLU A 377 2.85 -8.38 -31.64
CA GLU A 377 2.67 -8.51 -33.08
C GLU A 377 2.87 -7.18 -33.80
N GLN A 378 2.28 -6.09 -33.32
CA GLN A 378 2.49 -4.74 -33.87
C GLN A 378 3.97 -4.37 -33.91
N PHE A 379 4.70 -4.63 -32.82
CA PHE A 379 6.14 -4.39 -32.74
C PHE A 379 6.92 -5.29 -33.71
N LYS A 380 6.68 -6.61 -33.71
CA LYS A 380 7.32 -7.58 -34.64
C LYS A 380 7.06 -7.21 -36.10
N THR A 381 5.85 -6.75 -36.42
CA THR A 381 5.46 -6.26 -37.76
C THR A 381 6.14 -4.94 -38.12
N SER A 382 6.29 -4.01 -37.17
CA SER A 382 7.05 -2.76 -37.37
C SER A 382 8.52 -3.03 -37.69
N LEU A 383 9.15 -4.00 -37.01
CA LEU A 383 10.52 -4.44 -37.29
C LEU A 383 10.66 -5.08 -38.68
N LYS A 384 9.73 -5.95 -39.09
CA LYS A 384 9.69 -6.51 -40.45
C LYS A 384 9.60 -5.39 -41.50
N LYS A 385 8.73 -4.40 -41.30
CA LYS A 385 8.54 -3.24 -42.21
C LYS A 385 9.78 -2.35 -42.26
N TYR A 386 10.44 -2.09 -41.12
CA TYR A 386 11.69 -1.33 -41.05
C TYR A 386 12.84 -2.06 -41.77
N LYS A 387 13.02 -3.37 -41.53
CA LYS A 387 14.02 -4.18 -42.25
C LYS A 387 13.77 -4.13 -43.76
N LYS A 388 12.53 -4.37 -44.22
CA LYS A 388 12.16 -4.33 -45.65
C LYS A 388 12.46 -2.97 -46.29
N LYS A 389 12.16 -1.85 -45.60
CA LYS A 389 12.56 -0.50 -46.05
C LYS A 389 14.08 -0.36 -46.15
N LYS A 390 14.85 -0.79 -45.14
CA LYS A 390 16.32 -0.68 -45.13
C LYS A 390 16.96 -1.41 -46.33
N TYR A 391 16.56 -2.65 -46.61
CA TYR A 391 17.01 -3.42 -47.78
C TYR A 391 16.61 -2.75 -49.12
N SER A 392 15.41 -2.17 -49.23
CA SER A 392 15.01 -1.44 -50.44
C SER A 392 15.79 -0.14 -50.67
N SER A 393 16.26 0.50 -49.59
CA SER A 393 17.05 1.73 -49.66
C SER A 393 18.54 1.52 -49.93
N SER A 394 19.10 0.36 -49.54
CA SER A 394 20.49 0.01 -49.90
C SER A 394 20.63 -0.28 -51.40
N ASN A 395 19.66 -0.96 -52.01
CA ASN A 395 19.71 -1.32 -53.43
C ASN A 395 19.49 -0.14 -54.39
N LYS A 396 19.06 1.04 -53.90
CA LYS A 396 18.95 2.27 -54.71
C LYS A 396 20.25 3.10 -54.78
N LYS A 397 21.28 2.79 -53.97
CA LYS A 397 22.56 3.54 -53.98
C LYS A 397 23.64 2.95 -54.90
N SER A 398 23.39 1.82 -55.55
CA SER A 398 24.38 1.09 -56.37
C SER A 398 24.22 1.24 -57.88
N LEU A 399 23.33 2.13 -58.37
CA LEU A 399 22.92 2.17 -59.79
C LEU A 399 23.10 3.53 -60.51
N VAL A 400 23.88 4.47 -59.94
CA VAL A 400 24.19 5.75 -60.62
C VAL A 400 25.69 6.06 -60.54
N LYS A 401 26.45 5.51 -61.49
CA LYS A 401 27.76 6.01 -61.95
C LYS A 401 28.04 5.43 -63.35
N MET A 402 27.89 6.25 -64.39
CA MET A 402 28.70 6.24 -65.63
C MET A 402 28.17 7.27 -66.64
N SER A 403 28.72 8.48 -66.63
CA SER A 403 29.05 9.28 -67.83
C SER A 403 29.59 10.68 -67.44
N SER A 404 30.70 11.06 -68.09
CA SER A 404 31.31 12.39 -68.22
C SER A 404 31.30 12.72 -69.74
N PRO A 405 31.61 13.95 -70.25
CA PRO A 405 32.48 14.99 -69.66
C PRO A 405 32.16 16.49 -69.94
N ASN A 406 33.00 17.38 -69.38
CA ASN A 406 33.38 18.75 -69.78
C ASN A 406 32.29 19.86 -69.92
N SER A 407 32.47 21.05 -69.33
CA SER A 407 33.40 22.07 -69.87
C SER A 407 33.61 23.31 -68.95
N HIS A 408 34.51 24.21 -69.40
CA HIS A 408 34.97 25.51 -68.88
C HIS A 408 33.87 26.57 -68.56
N ALA A 409 34.10 27.77 -67.98
CA ALA A 409 35.11 28.41 -67.09
C ALA A 409 34.66 29.88 -66.82
N ASN A 410 35.48 30.72 -66.14
CA ASN A 410 35.34 32.20 -65.95
C ASN A 410 34.24 32.72 -64.98
N LYS A 411 34.33 33.90 -64.35
CA LYS A 411 35.48 34.68 -63.77
C LYS A 411 34.95 35.87 -62.91
N ARG A 412 35.54 36.05 -61.71
CA ARG A 412 35.89 37.33 -61.01
C ARG A 412 34.84 38.41 -60.61
N LYS A 413 34.94 38.79 -59.30
CA LYS A 413 34.80 40.14 -58.67
C LYS A 413 33.39 40.76 -58.66
N SER A 414 32.92 41.56 -57.68
CA SER A 414 33.39 42.07 -56.36
C SER A 414 32.17 42.69 -55.61
N SER A 415 32.13 43.18 -54.35
CA SER A 415 33.10 43.53 -53.28
C SER A 415 32.35 43.69 -51.92
N SER A 416 33.07 44.02 -50.81
CA SER A 416 32.60 44.57 -49.51
C SER A 416 31.42 43.87 -48.78
N SER A 417 31.57 43.11 -47.68
CA SER A 417 32.17 43.37 -46.35
C SER A 417 31.23 43.99 -45.28
N THR A 418 30.45 43.17 -44.58
CA THR A 418 30.32 43.20 -43.09
C THR A 418 29.64 41.95 -42.51
N SER A 419 30.10 41.54 -41.31
CA SER A 419 29.55 40.56 -40.35
C SER A 419 29.02 39.20 -40.86
N SER A 420 29.80 38.15 -40.64
CA SER A 420 29.47 36.74 -40.92
C SER A 420 29.14 35.94 -39.64
N THR A 421 27.91 35.43 -39.55
CA THR A 421 27.53 34.05 -39.16
C THR A 421 28.31 33.29 -38.06
N GLU A 422 27.60 32.91 -36.99
CA GLU A 422 27.91 31.72 -36.15
C GLU A 422 26.67 30.79 -36.00
N GLU A 423 26.07 30.38 -37.11
CA GLU A 423 25.05 29.30 -37.14
C GLU A 423 25.40 28.22 -38.18
N GLU A 424 26.57 27.60 -38.06
CA GLU A 424 26.81 26.17 -38.37
C GLU A 424 28.28 25.82 -38.12
N THR A 425 28.54 25.02 -37.06
CA THR A 425 29.62 24.01 -36.89
C THR A 425 30.25 24.00 -35.49
N ASN A 426 29.59 23.35 -34.52
CA ASN A 426 30.32 22.53 -33.55
C ASN A 426 29.49 21.39 -32.91
N ARG A 427 28.94 20.52 -33.76
CA ARG A 427 28.58 19.15 -33.34
C ARG A 427 29.86 18.33 -33.10
N ARG A 428 30.57 18.55 -31.98
CA ARG A 428 31.62 17.66 -31.41
C ARG A 428 32.17 18.22 -30.10
N MET A 429 31.57 17.88 -28.95
CA MET A 429 32.27 17.74 -27.65
C MET A 429 31.32 17.26 -26.54
N VAL A 430 31.09 15.94 -26.45
CA VAL A 430 30.80 15.26 -25.18
C VAL A 430 31.50 13.89 -25.21
N LYS A 431 32.72 13.81 -24.67
CA LYS A 431 33.44 12.55 -24.41
C LYS A 431 34.35 12.73 -23.20
N ARG A 432 34.25 11.82 -22.23
CA ARG A 432 34.97 11.77 -20.94
C ARG A 432 34.49 12.88 -19.97
N HIS A 433 34.46 12.69 -18.65
CA HIS A 433 35.01 11.62 -17.79
C HIS A 433 34.01 11.22 -16.70
N CYS A 434 33.98 9.93 -16.34
CA CYS A 434 34.18 9.48 -14.95
C CYS A 434 34.36 7.97 -14.96
N GLN A 435 35.56 7.54 -14.65
CA GLN A 435 36.00 6.14 -14.63
C GLN A 435 36.56 5.91 -13.24
N TYR A 436 35.93 5.04 -12.45
CA TYR A 436 36.47 4.55 -11.19
C TYR A 436 36.67 3.04 -11.28
N MET A 437 37.77 2.59 -10.67
CA MET A 437 38.41 1.32 -11.00
C MET A 437 37.78 0.14 -10.26
N VAL A 438 37.64 -0.97 -10.98
CA VAL A 438 37.67 -2.32 -10.40
C VAL A 438 38.93 -2.98 -10.94
N THR A 439 39.99 -2.99 -10.14
CA THR A 439 41.16 -3.83 -10.40
C THR A 439 40.85 -5.24 -9.92
N SER A 440 40.56 -6.13 -10.87
CA SER A 440 40.63 -7.57 -10.64
C SER A 440 42.10 -8.00 -10.61
N SER A 441 42.56 -8.52 -9.48
CA SER A 441 43.76 -9.36 -9.41
C SER A 441 43.31 -10.77 -9.02
N SER A 442 43.52 -11.71 -9.94
CA SER A 442 43.25 -13.13 -9.74
C SER A 442 44.35 -13.76 -8.88
N ASN A 443 44.05 -14.90 -8.23
CA ASN A 443 44.95 -16.06 -8.06
C ASN A 443 46.32 -15.82 -7.37
N ASN A 444 46.65 -16.40 -6.21
CA ASN A 444 46.71 -17.85 -5.98
C ASN A 444 47.05 -18.18 -4.49
N ASP A 445 46.72 -19.42 -4.11
CA ASP A 445 47.42 -20.37 -3.22
C ASP A 445 47.71 -20.13 -1.72
N ASP A 446 47.69 -21.28 -1.04
CA ASP A 446 48.30 -21.73 0.23
C ASP A 446 47.64 -21.48 1.62
N ASP A 447 47.57 -22.60 2.36
CA ASP A 447 47.22 -22.93 3.77
C ASP A 447 45.80 -22.63 4.34
#